data_AF-A0A5A5R9U3-F1
#
_entry.id   AF-A0A5A5R9U3-F1
#
_cell.length_a   1.000
_cell.length_b   1.000
_cell.length_c   1.000
_cell.angle_alpha   90.00
_cell.angle_beta   90.00
_cell.angle_gamma   90.00
#
_symmetry.space_group_name_H-M   'P 1'
#
loop_
_entity.id
_entity.type
_entity.pdbx_description
1 polymer ?
#
loop_
_entity_poly.entity_id
_entity_poly.type
_entity_poly.pdbx_seq_one_letter_code
_entity_poly.pdbx_strand_id
1 'polypeptide(L)'
;MIKEMTIIPRSMSARTLFDKVWDAHTVKILPSGQTQLFIGLHLVHEVTSPQAFSMLRERGLKVLFPGRTIATVDHIVPTENQARPFLDDLAEEMIRAIETNVQSNHIPFYGIGSGNQGIVHVIAPEQGLTQPGMTIACGDSHTSTHGAFGAIAFGIGTSQVRDVLATQTLSLSKLKVRRVEVNGDLNPGVYAKDVILHIIRQLGVKGGVGYAYEYAGSTIERMSMEERMTICNMAIEGGARCGYINPDQITYDYLKGLDFAPKDWESAVNWWESIKSDADAVYDDVVVFDAGEIEPTVTWGITPGQGIGVNEVIPTPESLPATERAIAEEAYQYMKLTPGTPIKGTKIDVCFVGSCTNGRISDLREAAKFAQGHRVAPHVKAFIVPGSERVKKQAEAEGLDQIFLASGFEWREAGCSMCLAMNPDKLQGDQISASSSNRNFKGRQGSASGRTLLMSPAMVVAAAIKGEVTDPRELLQ
;
A
#
# COMPACT_ATOMS: atom_id res chain seq x y z
N MET A 1 44.32 -1.82 14.22
CA MET A 1 42.99 -1.91 14.83
C MET A 1 42.01 -2.37 13.78
N ILE A 2 41.79 -3.69 13.73
CA ILE A 2 40.85 -4.32 12.81
C ILE A 2 39.46 -3.97 13.36
N LYS A 3 38.68 -3.19 12.60
CA LYS A 3 37.27 -2.95 12.92
C LYS A 3 36.59 -4.30 13.03
N GLU A 4 35.99 -4.58 14.18
CA GLU A 4 35.04 -5.67 14.36
C GLU A 4 34.02 -5.60 13.21
N MET A 5 34.11 -6.56 12.29
CA MET A 5 32.99 -6.87 11.42
C MET A 5 31.88 -7.35 12.34
N THR A 6 30.92 -6.48 12.62
CA THR A 6 29.68 -6.86 13.29
C THR A 6 29.08 -8.00 12.47
N ILE A 7 29.16 -9.21 12.99
CA ILE A 7 28.53 -10.40 12.41
C ILE A 7 27.04 -10.07 12.44
N ILE A 8 26.46 -9.74 11.29
CA ILE A 8 25.02 -9.58 11.16
C ILE A 8 24.44 -10.95 11.55
N PRO A 9 23.61 -11.04 12.61
CA PRO A 9 23.06 -12.32 13.03
C PRO A 9 22.30 -12.92 11.84
N ARG A 10 22.71 -14.13 11.42
CA ARG A 10 22.04 -14.90 10.37
C ARG A 10 20.57 -15.10 10.77
N SER A 11 19.66 -14.97 9.80
CA SER A 11 18.27 -15.38 9.97
C SER A 11 18.22 -16.83 10.47
N MET A 12 17.41 -17.11 11.48
CA MET A 12 17.10 -18.47 11.93
C MET A 12 15.84 -19.02 11.26
N SER A 13 15.10 -18.20 10.50
CA SER A 13 13.96 -18.66 9.73
C SER A 13 14.32 -19.85 8.85
N ALA A 14 13.42 -20.83 8.82
CA ALA A 14 13.57 -21.98 7.95
C ALA A 14 12.20 -22.46 7.48
N ARG A 15 12.13 -22.87 6.20
CA ARG A 15 10.94 -23.47 5.56
C ARG A 15 9.71 -22.56 5.52
N THR A 16 9.89 -21.26 5.74
CA THR A 16 8.88 -20.25 5.43
C THR A 16 8.78 -20.07 3.92
N LEU A 17 7.67 -19.52 3.42
CA LEU A 17 7.53 -19.12 2.03
C LEU A 17 8.63 -18.13 1.65
N PHE A 18 8.97 -17.19 2.54
CA PHE A 18 10.09 -16.29 2.32
C PHE A 18 11.40 -17.03 2.06
N ASP A 19 11.72 -18.05 2.85
CA ASP A 19 12.92 -18.85 2.64
C ASP A 19 12.89 -19.58 1.29
N LYS A 20 11.78 -20.27 0.98
CA LYS A 20 11.61 -21.03 -0.25
C LYS A 20 11.72 -20.15 -1.50
N VAL A 21 11.05 -19.01 -1.51
CA VAL A 21 11.08 -18.06 -2.63
C VAL A 21 12.45 -17.40 -2.76
N TRP A 22 13.06 -16.99 -1.64
CA TRP A 22 14.40 -16.40 -1.63
C TRP A 22 15.44 -17.36 -2.21
N ASP A 23 15.40 -18.63 -1.79
CA ASP A 23 16.33 -19.65 -2.23
C ASP A 23 16.13 -19.97 -3.72
N ALA A 24 14.87 -20.09 -4.18
CA ALA A 24 14.54 -20.30 -5.60
C ALA A 24 14.99 -19.15 -6.51
N HIS A 25 15.06 -17.92 -6.00
CA HIS A 25 15.47 -16.74 -6.76
C HIS A 25 16.94 -16.34 -6.53
N THR A 26 17.68 -17.09 -5.71
CA THR A 26 19.10 -16.81 -5.47
C THR A 26 19.93 -17.21 -6.69
N VAL A 27 20.59 -16.23 -7.31
CA VAL A 27 21.56 -16.48 -8.39
C VAL A 27 22.88 -16.97 -7.81
N LYS A 28 23.41 -16.25 -6.81
CA LYS A 28 24.59 -16.62 -6.03
C LYS A 28 24.73 -15.73 -4.80
N ILE A 29 25.61 -16.13 -3.89
CA ILE A 29 26.10 -15.26 -2.81
C ILE A 29 27.30 -14.45 -3.32
N LEU A 30 27.25 -13.13 -3.13
CA LEU A 30 28.31 -12.21 -3.52
C LEU A 30 29.45 -12.19 -2.48
N PRO A 31 30.66 -11.72 -2.85
CA PRO A 31 31.78 -11.60 -1.89
C PRO A 31 31.47 -10.72 -0.67
N SER A 32 30.49 -9.82 -0.77
CA SER A 32 29.99 -9.01 0.35
C SER A 32 29.17 -9.80 1.38
N GLY A 33 28.84 -11.07 1.09
CA GLY A 33 27.91 -11.88 1.87
C GLY A 33 26.42 -11.64 1.53
N GLN A 34 26.13 -10.69 0.64
CA GLN A 34 24.77 -10.44 0.17
C GLN A 34 24.35 -11.46 -0.89
N THR A 35 23.04 -11.70 -1.01
CA THR A 35 22.46 -12.50 -2.08
C THR A 35 22.31 -11.64 -3.33
N GLN A 36 22.80 -12.14 -4.46
CA GLN A 36 22.36 -11.66 -5.77
C GLN A 36 21.01 -12.33 -6.06
N LEU A 37 19.93 -11.58 -5.89
CA LEU A 37 18.57 -12.07 -6.01
C LEU A 37 18.03 -11.72 -7.40
N PHE A 38 17.52 -12.70 -8.13
CA PHE A 38 16.81 -12.49 -9.38
C PHE A 38 15.44 -11.85 -9.10
N ILE A 39 15.01 -10.93 -9.96
CA ILE A 39 13.72 -10.25 -9.86
C ILE A 39 12.77 -10.82 -10.92
N GLY A 40 11.73 -11.51 -10.47
CA GLY A 40 10.75 -12.17 -11.33
C GLY A 40 9.90 -11.18 -12.15
N LEU A 41 9.47 -10.08 -11.51
CA LEU A 41 8.71 -8.99 -12.09
C LEU A 41 9.26 -7.64 -11.63
N HIS A 42 9.48 -6.74 -12.58
CA HIS A 42 9.87 -5.37 -12.30
C HIS A 42 8.74 -4.42 -12.72
N LEU A 43 8.35 -3.52 -11.83
CA LEU A 43 7.33 -2.51 -12.10
C LEU A 43 8.00 -1.13 -12.09
N VAL A 44 7.56 -0.25 -12.98
CA VAL A 44 8.08 1.11 -13.08
C VAL A 44 6.96 2.11 -13.31
N HIS A 45 7.19 3.34 -12.87
CA HIS A 45 6.28 4.47 -13.00
C HIS A 45 7.08 5.76 -13.26
N GLU A 46 6.39 6.86 -13.53
CA GLU A 46 6.94 8.10 -14.10
C GLU A 46 7.81 8.91 -13.13
N VAL A 47 7.77 8.64 -11.83
CA VAL A 47 8.50 9.44 -10.84
C VAL A 47 9.96 9.03 -10.70
N THR A 48 10.24 7.73 -10.57
CA THR A 48 11.57 7.23 -10.21
C THR A 48 12.32 6.58 -11.36
N SER A 49 11.61 6.18 -12.42
CA SER A 49 12.21 5.46 -13.54
C SER A 49 12.95 6.32 -14.57
N PRO A 50 12.56 7.58 -14.87
CA PRO A 50 13.25 8.36 -15.90
C PRO A 50 14.75 8.55 -15.63
N GLN A 51 15.13 8.79 -14.38
CA GLN A 51 16.54 8.93 -14.00
C GLN A 51 17.30 7.60 -14.11
N ALA A 52 16.65 6.47 -13.81
CA ALA A 52 17.24 5.14 -13.98
C ALA A 52 17.55 4.84 -15.46
N PHE A 53 16.66 5.21 -16.38
CA PHE A 53 16.91 5.11 -17.82
C PHE A 53 18.05 6.03 -18.29
N SER A 54 18.19 7.23 -17.73
CA SER A 54 19.35 8.10 -18.02
C SER A 54 20.66 7.43 -17.62
N MET A 55 20.72 6.87 -16.41
CA MET A 55 21.92 6.18 -15.93
C MET A 55 22.30 4.96 -16.78
N LEU A 56 21.33 4.27 -17.40
CA LEU A 56 21.63 3.21 -18.37
C LEU A 56 22.30 3.78 -19.62
N ARG A 57 21.73 4.83 -20.21
CA ARG A 57 22.27 5.48 -21.41
C ARG A 57 23.68 6.01 -21.20
N GLU A 58 23.92 6.71 -20.08
CA GLU A 58 25.23 7.22 -19.69
C GLU A 58 26.30 6.12 -19.58
N ARG A 59 25.88 4.89 -19.24
CA ARG A 59 26.76 3.72 -19.12
C ARG A 59 26.82 2.86 -20.39
N GLY A 60 26.11 3.23 -21.45
CA GLY A 60 25.98 2.42 -22.66
C GLY A 60 25.29 1.06 -22.43
N LEU A 61 24.46 0.96 -21.39
CA LEU A 61 23.74 -0.26 -21.03
C LEU A 61 22.34 -0.29 -21.66
N LYS A 62 21.84 -1.50 -21.92
CA LYS A 62 20.48 -1.76 -22.42
C LYS A 62 19.62 -2.37 -21.31
N VAL A 63 18.30 -2.28 -21.46
CA VAL A 63 17.38 -3.06 -20.64
C VAL A 63 17.51 -4.55 -21.01
N LEU A 64 17.81 -5.40 -20.02
CA LEU A 64 18.14 -6.80 -20.27
C LEU A 64 16.91 -7.68 -20.51
N PHE A 65 15.84 -7.50 -19.73
CA PHE A 65 14.58 -8.26 -19.86
C PHE A 65 13.37 -7.32 -19.94
N PRO A 66 13.16 -6.63 -21.08
CA PRO A 66 12.05 -5.68 -21.22
C PRO A 66 10.68 -6.33 -21.00
N GLY A 67 10.48 -7.59 -21.41
CA GLY A 67 9.22 -8.33 -21.18
C GLY A 67 8.93 -8.72 -19.73
N ARG A 68 9.87 -8.50 -18.79
CA ARG A 68 9.66 -8.66 -17.34
C ARG A 68 9.50 -7.32 -16.62
N THR A 69 9.54 -6.22 -17.35
CA THR A 69 9.30 -4.88 -16.83
C THR A 69 7.95 -4.38 -17.33
N ILE A 70 7.09 -3.88 -16.46
CA ILE A 70 5.80 -3.29 -16.82
C ILE A 70 5.77 -1.84 -16.33
N ALA A 71 5.32 -0.94 -17.18
CA ALA A 71 5.25 0.49 -16.88
C ALA A 71 3.81 1.00 -16.82
N THR A 72 3.56 1.97 -15.95
CA THR A 72 2.30 2.76 -15.88
C THR A 72 2.60 4.21 -15.53
N VAL A 73 1.56 5.03 -15.48
CA VAL A 73 1.60 6.38 -14.91
C VAL A 73 0.52 6.53 -13.85
N ASP A 74 0.84 7.09 -12.68
CA ASP A 74 -0.12 7.15 -11.57
C ASP A 74 0.07 8.26 -10.52
N HIS A 75 1.28 8.74 -10.26
CA HIS A 75 1.55 9.71 -9.18
C HIS A 75 1.21 11.15 -9.57
N ILE A 76 1.56 11.54 -10.80
CA ILE A 76 1.44 12.93 -11.29
C ILE A 76 0.18 13.16 -12.14
N VAL A 77 -0.56 12.10 -12.44
CA VAL A 77 -1.78 12.16 -13.25
C VAL A 77 -2.87 12.92 -12.47
N PRO A 78 -3.41 14.04 -13.01
CA PRO A 78 -4.53 14.73 -12.38
C PRO A 78 -5.78 13.85 -12.36
N THR A 79 -6.58 13.92 -11.30
CA THR A 79 -7.80 13.10 -11.20
C THR A 79 -9.08 13.87 -11.56
N GLU A 80 -9.02 15.20 -11.66
CA GLU A 80 -10.15 16.02 -12.11
C GLU A 80 -10.27 16.11 -13.64
N ASN A 81 -9.12 16.26 -14.31
CA ASN A 81 -9.05 16.44 -15.76
C ASN A 81 -7.70 15.94 -16.29
N GLN A 82 -7.75 14.92 -17.12
CA GLN A 82 -6.56 14.28 -17.71
C GLN A 82 -6.28 14.74 -19.15
N ALA A 83 -6.91 15.82 -19.62
CA ALA A 83 -6.62 16.39 -20.94
C ALA A 83 -5.17 16.88 -21.02
N ARG A 84 -4.49 16.57 -22.13
CA ARG A 84 -3.09 16.94 -22.39
C ARG A 84 -2.97 18.09 -23.39
N PRO A 85 -1.94 18.96 -23.28
CA PRO A 85 -0.91 18.96 -22.23
C PRO A 85 -1.50 19.28 -20.85
N PHE A 86 -0.92 18.71 -19.80
CA PHE A 86 -1.35 19.03 -18.44
C PHE A 86 -1.10 20.51 -18.10
N LEU A 87 -1.87 21.04 -17.15
CA LEU A 87 -1.68 22.39 -16.62
C LEU A 87 -0.32 22.56 -15.91
N ASP A 88 0.23 21.47 -15.39
CA ASP A 88 1.58 21.42 -14.82
C ASP A 88 2.56 20.93 -15.88
N ASP A 89 3.37 21.85 -16.42
CA ASP A 89 4.36 21.57 -17.45
C ASP A 89 5.39 20.51 -17.01
N LEU A 90 5.79 20.52 -15.73
CA LEU A 90 6.72 19.53 -15.19
C LEU A 90 6.09 18.14 -15.18
N ALA A 91 4.80 18.05 -14.84
CA ALA A 91 4.08 16.79 -14.88
C ALA A 91 4.02 16.25 -16.32
N GLU A 92 3.71 17.11 -17.30
CA GLU A 92 3.69 16.76 -18.73
C GLU A 92 5.07 16.28 -19.23
N GLU A 93 6.16 16.94 -18.82
CA GLU A 93 7.54 16.52 -19.14
C GLU A 93 7.87 15.13 -18.58
N MET A 94 7.48 14.86 -17.34
CA MET A 94 7.72 13.55 -16.70
C MET A 94 6.96 12.42 -17.38
N ILE A 95 5.68 12.65 -17.79
CA ILE A 95 4.93 11.67 -18.59
C ILE A 95 5.63 11.40 -19.93
N ARG A 96 6.03 12.45 -20.66
CA ARG A 96 6.74 12.29 -21.94
C ARG A 96 8.06 11.53 -21.80
N ALA A 97 8.76 11.75 -20.70
CA ALA A 97 10.02 11.06 -20.43
C ALA A 97 9.80 9.55 -20.29
N ILE A 98 8.81 9.11 -19.51
CA ILE A 98 8.53 7.67 -19.40
C ILE A 98 8.03 7.08 -20.72
N GLU A 99 7.14 7.77 -21.45
CA GLU A 99 6.65 7.34 -22.77
C GLU A 99 7.81 7.08 -23.76
N THR A 100 8.75 8.01 -23.82
CA THR A 100 9.94 7.89 -24.68
C THR A 100 10.82 6.73 -24.25
N ASN A 101 11.03 6.56 -22.94
CA ASN A 101 11.89 5.51 -22.40
C ASN A 101 11.32 4.11 -22.64
N VAL A 102 10.02 3.91 -22.41
CA VAL A 102 9.37 2.60 -22.59
C VAL A 102 9.29 2.23 -24.07
N GLN A 103 8.99 3.19 -24.95
CA GLN A 103 9.00 2.97 -26.40
C GLN A 103 10.40 2.57 -26.89
N SER A 104 11.44 3.30 -26.49
CA SER A 104 12.82 3.03 -26.92
C SER A 104 13.36 1.67 -26.46
N ASN A 105 12.81 1.12 -25.37
CA ASN A 105 13.26 -0.13 -24.77
C ASN A 105 12.25 -1.28 -24.96
N HIS A 106 11.15 -1.07 -25.69
CA HIS A 106 10.10 -2.06 -25.92
C HIS A 106 9.50 -2.63 -24.63
N ILE A 107 9.28 -1.76 -23.64
CA ILE A 107 8.66 -2.10 -22.36
C ILE A 107 7.13 -1.92 -22.49
N PRO A 108 6.32 -2.93 -22.12
CA PRO A 108 4.86 -2.78 -22.04
C PRO A 108 4.46 -1.60 -21.15
N PHE A 109 3.53 -0.78 -21.64
CA PHE A 109 3.14 0.47 -20.99
C PHE A 109 1.62 0.65 -20.96
N TYR A 110 1.11 0.95 -19.77
CA TYR A 110 -0.29 1.30 -19.54
C TYR A 110 -0.41 2.81 -19.28
N GLY A 111 -0.51 3.57 -20.36
CA GLY A 111 -0.73 5.02 -20.33
C GLY A 111 -2.22 5.39 -20.20
N ILE A 112 -2.48 6.66 -19.90
CA ILE A 112 -3.84 7.22 -19.80
C ILE A 112 -4.65 6.91 -21.06
N GLY A 113 -5.89 6.44 -20.89
CA GLY A 113 -6.78 6.07 -21.98
C GLY A 113 -6.53 4.67 -22.56
N SER A 114 -5.60 3.89 -22.00
CA SER A 114 -5.35 2.51 -22.45
C SER A 114 -6.42 1.51 -22.02
N GLY A 115 -7.27 1.87 -21.05
CA GLY A 115 -8.20 0.99 -20.36
C GLY A 115 -7.58 0.16 -19.24
N ASN A 116 -6.25 0.24 -19.07
CA ASN A 116 -5.47 -0.52 -18.09
C ASN A 116 -4.56 0.38 -17.24
N GLN A 117 -4.66 1.71 -17.38
CA GLN A 117 -3.85 2.63 -16.57
C GLN A 117 -4.39 2.68 -15.14
N GLY A 118 -3.49 2.92 -14.21
CA GLY A 118 -3.80 3.06 -12.81
C GLY A 118 -2.57 2.96 -11.94
N ILE A 119 -2.82 2.97 -10.64
CA ILE A 119 -1.81 2.86 -9.61
C ILE A 119 -1.06 1.55 -9.77
N VAL A 120 0.27 1.60 -9.77
CA VAL A 120 1.13 0.46 -10.13
C VAL A 120 0.84 -0.81 -9.31
N HIS A 121 0.48 -0.63 -8.04
CA HIS A 121 0.14 -1.71 -7.10
C HIS A 121 -1.32 -2.18 -7.18
N VAL A 122 -2.15 -1.55 -8.01
CA VAL A 122 -3.53 -1.97 -8.32
C VAL A 122 -3.54 -2.69 -9.66
N ILE A 123 -2.91 -2.10 -10.68
CA ILE A 123 -2.97 -2.63 -12.05
C ILE A 123 -2.23 -3.96 -12.23
N ALA A 124 -1.18 -4.22 -11.45
CA ALA A 124 -0.41 -5.44 -11.60
C ALA A 124 -1.15 -6.65 -11.00
N PRO A 125 -1.74 -6.57 -9.80
CA PRO A 125 -2.63 -7.60 -9.28
C PRO A 125 -3.86 -7.85 -10.15
N GLU A 126 -4.60 -6.79 -10.55
CA GLU A 126 -5.88 -6.93 -11.26
C GLU A 126 -5.75 -7.57 -12.67
N GLN A 127 -4.54 -7.55 -13.23
CA GLN A 127 -4.22 -8.19 -14.51
C GLN A 127 -3.60 -9.58 -14.35
N GLY A 128 -3.29 -10.02 -13.13
CA GLY A 128 -2.64 -11.31 -12.86
C GLY A 128 -1.12 -11.31 -13.10
N LEU A 129 -0.49 -10.14 -13.19
CA LEU A 129 0.97 -10.01 -13.26
C LEU A 129 1.64 -10.41 -11.94
N THR A 130 0.95 -10.13 -10.83
CA THR A 130 1.40 -10.51 -9.48
C THR A 130 1.00 -11.95 -9.20
N GLN A 131 1.97 -12.83 -8.97
CA GLN A 131 1.70 -14.26 -8.76
C GLN A 131 2.51 -14.81 -7.58
N PRO A 132 2.02 -15.87 -6.92
CA PRO A 132 2.75 -16.51 -5.84
C PRO A 132 4.12 -17.00 -6.27
N GLY A 133 5.08 -16.85 -5.37
CA GLY A 133 6.45 -17.30 -5.55
C GLY A 133 7.34 -16.37 -6.34
N MET A 134 6.87 -15.19 -6.74
CA MET A 134 7.71 -14.21 -7.43
C MET A 134 8.50 -13.34 -6.46
N THR A 135 9.69 -12.90 -6.89
CA THR A 135 10.32 -11.69 -6.37
C THR A 135 9.88 -10.49 -7.21
N ILE A 136 9.42 -9.41 -6.55
CA ILE A 136 8.86 -8.24 -7.24
C ILE A 136 9.53 -6.97 -6.73
N ALA A 137 9.94 -6.09 -7.64
CA ALA A 137 10.54 -4.81 -7.29
C ALA A 137 9.91 -3.65 -8.06
N CYS A 138 9.79 -2.50 -7.40
CA CYS A 138 9.38 -1.24 -8.02
C CYS A 138 10.10 -0.07 -7.33
N GLY A 139 10.22 1.05 -8.04
CA GLY A 139 10.66 2.33 -7.46
C GLY A 139 9.74 2.94 -6.40
N ASP A 140 8.73 2.20 -5.92
CA ASP A 140 7.74 2.63 -4.92
C ASP A 140 7.86 1.78 -3.65
N SER A 141 7.75 2.42 -2.47
CA SER A 141 7.86 1.73 -1.18
C SER A 141 6.75 0.70 -0.92
N HIS A 142 5.55 0.89 -1.47
CA HIS A 142 4.38 0.04 -1.22
C HIS A 142 4.29 -1.14 -2.18
N THR A 143 5.40 -1.48 -2.85
CA THR A 143 5.57 -2.76 -3.55
C THR A 143 5.28 -3.95 -2.64
N SER A 144 5.38 -3.77 -1.32
CA SER A 144 4.92 -4.75 -0.33
C SER A 144 3.48 -5.25 -0.56
N THR A 145 2.60 -4.45 -1.17
CA THR A 145 1.22 -4.84 -1.56
C THR A 145 1.16 -6.21 -2.24
N HIS A 146 2.12 -6.48 -3.14
CA HIS A 146 2.14 -7.71 -3.93
C HIS A 146 2.39 -8.96 -3.09
N GLY A 147 2.90 -8.82 -1.86
CA GLY A 147 3.08 -9.94 -0.95
C GLY A 147 1.77 -10.59 -0.50
N ALA A 148 0.63 -9.92 -0.68
CA ALA A 148 -0.70 -10.52 -0.48
C ALA A 148 -0.92 -11.81 -1.29
N PHE A 149 -0.18 -11.97 -2.39
CA PHE A 149 -0.23 -13.14 -3.27
C PHE A 149 0.83 -14.20 -2.94
N GLY A 150 1.56 -14.08 -1.83
CA GLY A 150 2.70 -14.96 -1.56
C GLY A 150 3.92 -14.64 -2.43
N ALA A 151 4.12 -13.37 -2.76
CA ALA A 151 5.32 -12.88 -3.43
C ALA A 151 6.26 -12.17 -2.45
N ILE A 152 7.56 -12.19 -2.73
CA ILE A 152 8.55 -11.40 -1.97
C ILE A 152 8.77 -10.09 -2.70
N ALA A 153 8.04 -9.07 -2.25
CA ALA A 153 7.88 -7.81 -2.96
C ALA A 153 8.33 -6.62 -2.13
N PHE A 154 9.22 -5.79 -2.67
CA PHE A 154 9.81 -4.68 -1.91
C PHE A 154 10.18 -3.49 -2.79
N GLY A 155 10.05 -2.30 -2.21
CA GLY A 155 10.47 -1.06 -2.86
C GLY A 155 11.98 -0.95 -2.99
N ILE A 156 12.43 -0.28 -4.06
CA ILE A 156 13.83 -0.08 -4.39
C ILE A 156 14.11 1.38 -4.76
N GLY A 157 15.33 1.84 -4.54
CA GLY A 157 15.73 3.20 -4.94
C GLY A 157 16.01 3.32 -6.45
N THR A 158 16.04 4.55 -6.98
CA THR A 158 16.33 4.82 -8.40
C THR A 158 17.59 4.12 -8.94
N SER A 159 18.69 4.12 -8.19
CA SER A 159 19.92 3.41 -8.59
C SER A 159 19.71 1.90 -8.70
N GLN A 160 18.86 1.33 -7.86
CA GLN A 160 18.51 -0.09 -7.91
C GLN A 160 17.53 -0.38 -9.06
N VAL A 161 16.63 0.54 -9.40
CA VAL A 161 15.78 0.43 -10.60
C VAL A 161 16.67 0.27 -11.84
N ARG A 162 17.73 1.09 -11.95
CA ARG A 162 18.76 0.92 -13.00
C ARG A 162 19.38 -0.47 -12.96
N ASP A 163 19.77 -0.95 -11.78
CA ASP A 163 20.42 -2.25 -11.63
C ASP A 163 19.51 -3.41 -12.06
N VAL A 164 18.21 -3.35 -11.74
CA VAL A 164 17.21 -4.32 -12.23
C VAL A 164 17.04 -4.21 -13.74
N LEU A 165 16.91 -3.00 -14.30
CA LEU A 165 16.82 -2.84 -15.75
C LEU A 165 18.06 -3.40 -16.48
N ALA A 166 19.26 -3.18 -15.93
CA ALA A 166 20.52 -3.63 -16.52
C ALA A 166 20.78 -5.13 -16.36
N THR A 167 20.33 -5.74 -15.27
CA THR A 167 20.78 -7.09 -14.88
C THR A 167 19.68 -8.07 -14.46
N GLN A 168 18.45 -7.58 -14.22
CA GLN A 168 17.34 -8.31 -13.60
C GLN A 168 17.64 -8.85 -12.19
N THR A 169 18.65 -8.29 -11.53
CA THR A 169 19.07 -8.74 -10.19
C THR A 169 19.27 -7.58 -9.24
N LEU A 170 19.21 -7.87 -7.93
CA LEU A 170 19.56 -6.97 -6.86
C LEU A 170 20.54 -7.63 -5.88
N SER A 171 21.40 -6.82 -5.26
CA SER A 171 22.23 -7.25 -4.13
C SER A 171 21.53 -6.94 -2.82
N LEU A 172 21.11 -7.97 -2.08
CA LEU A 172 20.31 -7.83 -0.86
C LEU A 172 20.78 -8.76 0.25
N SER A 173 20.71 -8.28 1.49
CA SER A 173 20.83 -9.14 2.67
C SER A 173 19.48 -9.81 2.94
N LYS A 174 19.51 -11.11 3.27
CA LYS A 174 18.31 -11.85 3.67
C LYS A 174 17.75 -11.27 4.97
N LEU A 175 16.43 -11.15 5.05
CA LEU A 175 15.71 -10.63 6.21
C LEU A 175 15.44 -11.75 7.22
N LYS A 176 15.24 -11.38 8.48
CA LYS A 176 14.56 -12.26 9.46
C LYS A 176 13.09 -12.37 9.11
N VAL A 177 12.39 -13.41 9.56
CA VAL A 177 10.95 -13.57 9.36
C VAL A 177 10.22 -13.47 10.70
N ARG A 178 9.31 -12.50 10.82
CA ARG A 178 8.35 -12.42 11.93
C ARG A 178 7.00 -12.90 11.42
N ARG A 179 6.39 -13.86 12.13
CA ARG A 179 4.99 -14.22 11.93
C ARG A 179 4.09 -13.29 12.73
N VAL A 180 3.18 -12.62 12.06
CA VAL A 180 2.16 -11.75 12.63
C VAL A 180 0.81 -12.44 12.51
N GLU A 181 0.36 -13.03 13.60
CA GLU A 181 -0.84 -13.86 13.64
C GLU A 181 -2.05 -13.07 14.16
N VAL A 182 -3.15 -13.04 13.42
CA VAL A 182 -4.41 -12.41 13.84
C VAL A 182 -5.52 -13.47 13.81
N ASN A 183 -6.13 -13.71 14.97
CA ASN A 183 -7.13 -14.77 15.15
C ASN A 183 -8.46 -14.23 15.69
N GLY A 184 -9.54 -14.96 15.43
CA GLY A 184 -10.89 -14.57 15.86
C GLY A 184 -11.65 -13.80 14.78
N ASP A 185 -12.86 -13.35 15.09
CA ASP A 185 -13.73 -12.63 14.17
C ASP A 185 -13.63 -11.12 14.38
N LEU A 186 -13.62 -10.37 13.27
CA LEU A 186 -13.71 -8.92 13.32
C LEU A 186 -15.13 -8.49 13.70
N ASN A 187 -15.23 -7.49 14.58
CA ASN A 187 -16.51 -6.87 14.90
C ASN A 187 -17.09 -6.13 13.67
N PRO A 188 -18.42 -5.94 13.59
CA PRO A 188 -19.03 -5.15 12.52
C PRO A 188 -18.42 -3.76 12.41
N GLY A 189 -18.17 -3.30 11.18
CA GLY A 189 -17.55 -1.99 10.91
C GLY A 189 -16.03 -1.96 11.07
N VAL A 190 -15.39 -3.09 11.34
CA VAL A 190 -13.92 -3.26 11.39
C VAL A 190 -13.45 -3.96 10.12
N TYR A 191 -12.44 -3.40 9.46
CA TYR A 191 -11.92 -3.86 8.18
C TYR A 191 -10.41 -4.10 8.23
N ALA A 192 -9.84 -4.65 7.15
CA ALA A 192 -8.40 -4.89 7.03
C ALA A 192 -7.54 -3.64 7.34
N LYS A 193 -8.02 -2.44 7.00
CA LYS A 193 -7.33 -1.18 7.32
C LYS A 193 -7.18 -0.98 8.82
N ASP A 194 -8.21 -1.30 9.59
CA ASP A 194 -8.20 -1.20 11.05
C ASP A 194 -7.25 -2.24 11.66
N VAL A 195 -7.24 -3.46 11.11
CA VAL A 195 -6.31 -4.53 11.53
C VAL A 195 -4.85 -4.11 11.36
N ILE A 196 -4.47 -3.58 10.18
CA ILE A 196 -3.07 -3.21 9.96
C ILE A 196 -2.67 -1.95 10.74
N LEU A 197 -3.56 -0.98 10.93
CA LEU A 197 -3.30 0.16 11.81
C LEU A 197 -3.14 -0.29 13.27
N HIS A 198 -3.94 -1.26 13.74
CA HIS A 198 -3.77 -1.84 15.06
C HIS A 198 -2.41 -2.55 15.20
N ILE A 199 -2.00 -3.36 14.23
CA ILE A 199 -0.67 -4.00 14.24
C ILE A 199 0.45 -2.96 14.30
N ILE A 200 0.37 -1.89 13.50
CA ILE A 200 1.40 -0.82 13.49
C ILE A 200 1.40 -0.04 14.81
N ARG A 201 0.22 0.20 15.42
CA ARG A 201 0.11 0.79 16.76
C ARG A 201 0.82 -0.05 17.81
N GLN A 202 0.59 -1.37 17.82
CA GLN A 202 1.13 -2.28 18.84
C GLN A 202 2.64 -2.54 18.67
N LEU A 203 3.12 -2.68 17.43
CA LEU A 203 4.54 -2.96 17.15
C LEU A 203 5.39 -1.69 16.98
N GLY A 204 4.74 -0.55 16.72
CA GLY A 204 5.38 0.71 16.38
C GLY A 204 5.93 0.77 14.95
N VAL A 205 6.21 1.99 14.48
CA VAL A 205 6.69 2.26 13.11
C VAL A 205 8.11 1.75 12.81
N LYS A 206 8.83 1.28 13.83
CA LYS A 206 10.14 0.63 13.72
C LYS A 206 10.08 -0.87 14.05
N GLY A 207 8.90 -1.41 14.33
CA GLY A 207 8.75 -2.79 14.78
C GLY A 207 9.31 -3.80 13.80
N GLY A 208 9.23 -3.52 12.49
CA GLY A 208 9.64 -4.44 11.42
C GLY A 208 11.05 -4.26 10.89
N VAL A 209 11.85 -3.35 11.46
CA VAL A 209 13.20 -3.09 10.96
C VAL A 209 14.03 -4.38 10.99
N GLY A 210 14.50 -4.82 9.82
CA GLY A 210 15.27 -6.06 9.66
C GLY A 210 14.42 -7.33 9.44
N TYR A 211 13.09 -7.20 9.43
CA TYR A 211 12.16 -8.30 9.23
C TYR A 211 11.41 -8.21 7.89
N ALA A 212 11.07 -9.39 7.37
CA ALA A 212 9.88 -9.63 6.56
C ALA A 212 8.74 -10.06 7.49
N TYR A 213 7.52 -9.60 7.23
CA TYR A 213 6.33 -10.04 7.96
C TYR A 213 5.60 -11.13 7.18
N GLU A 214 5.39 -12.28 7.81
CA GLU A 214 4.40 -13.26 7.36
C GLU A 214 3.10 -13.00 8.13
N TYR A 215 2.06 -12.52 7.46
CA TYR A 215 0.74 -12.38 8.06
C TYR A 215 -0.01 -13.71 7.98
N ALA A 216 -0.52 -14.16 9.12
CA ALA A 216 -1.17 -15.46 9.28
C ALA A 216 -2.33 -15.37 10.28
N GLY A 217 -2.98 -16.49 10.53
CA GLY A 217 -4.06 -16.61 11.49
C GLY A 217 -5.43 -16.53 10.83
N SER A 218 -6.42 -17.03 11.57
CA SER A 218 -7.75 -17.31 11.03
C SER A 218 -8.44 -16.06 10.44
N THR A 219 -8.17 -14.87 10.97
CA THR A 219 -8.72 -13.61 10.45
C THR A 219 -8.14 -13.28 9.07
N ILE A 220 -6.82 -13.41 8.91
CA ILE A 220 -6.12 -13.13 7.64
C ILE A 220 -6.52 -14.14 6.56
N GLU A 221 -6.67 -15.42 6.94
CA GLU A 221 -7.11 -16.49 6.03
C GLU A 221 -8.51 -16.23 5.46
N ARG A 222 -9.42 -15.61 6.23
CA ARG A 222 -10.78 -15.27 5.75
C ARG A 222 -10.86 -14.01 4.90
N MET A 223 -9.82 -13.17 4.90
CA MET A 223 -9.81 -11.93 4.12
C MET A 223 -9.81 -12.22 2.61
N SER A 224 -10.55 -11.40 1.87
CA SER A 224 -10.48 -11.30 0.42
C SER A 224 -9.08 -10.85 -0.05
N MET A 225 -8.75 -11.07 -1.32
CA MET A 225 -7.45 -10.62 -1.85
C MET A 225 -7.24 -9.10 -1.72
N GLU A 226 -8.30 -8.30 -1.83
CA GLU A 226 -8.19 -6.84 -1.76
C GLU A 226 -7.95 -6.33 -0.34
N GLU A 227 -8.47 -7.04 0.66
CA GLU A 227 -8.17 -6.85 2.08
C GLU A 227 -6.74 -7.27 2.42
N ARG A 228 -6.29 -8.44 1.92
CA ARG A 228 -4.90 -8.90 2.06
C ARG A 228 -3.91 -7.91 1.46
N MET A 229 -4.24 -7.32 0.31
CA MET A 229 -3.46 -6.24 -0.30
C MET A 229 -3.36 -5.02 0.61
N THR A 230 -4.44 -4.62 1.31
CA THR A 230 -4.38 -3.54 2.30
C THR A 230 -3.42 -3.86 3.46
N ILE A 231 -3.45 -5.09 3.98
CA ILE A 231 -2.53 -5.53 5.05
C ILE A 231 -1.07 -5.45 4.59
N CYS A 232 -0.75 -6.08 3.45
CA CYS A 232 0.63 -6.13 2.95
C CYS A 232 1.14 -4.76 2.48
N ASN A 233 0.26 -3.90 1.94
CA ASN A 233 0.60 -2.54 1.52
C ASN A 233 1.25 -1.74 2.66
N MET A 234 0.68 -1.83 3.86
CA MET A 234 1.12 -1.04 5.01
C MET A 234 2.19 -1.71 5.89
N ALA A 235 2.76 -2.85 5.45
CA ALA A 235 3.88 -3.49 6.14
C ALA A 235 5.08 -2.52 6.30
N ILE A 236 5.31 -1.66 5.30
CA ILE A 236 6.39 -0.68 5.30
C ILE A 236 6.20 0.44 6.31
N GLU A 237 4.94 0.83 6.61
CA GLU A 237 4.62 1.78 7.68
C GLU A 237 4.89 1.21 9.08
N GLY A 238 4.85 -0.12 9.23
CA GLY A 238 5.34 -0.85 10.42
C GLY A 238 6.86 -1.06 10.44
N GLY A 239 7.58 -0.57 9.42
CA GLY A 239 9.03 -0.66 9.28
C GLY A 239 9.55 -1.96 8.68
N ALA A 240 8.66 -2.90 8.31
CA ALA A 240 9.05 -4.13 7.63
C ALA A 240 9.41 -3.85 6.18
N ARG A 241 10.45 -4.52 5.66
CA ARG A 241 10.86 -4.29 4.27
C ARG A 241 9.88 -4.88 3.25
N CYS A 242 9.17 -5.93 3.64
CA CYS A 242 8.07 -6.54 2.91
C CYS A 242 7.13 -7.25 3.89
N GLY A 243 5.90 -7.48 3.47
CA GLY A 243 4.94 -8.31 4.19
C GLY A 243 4.22 -9.21 3.20
N TYR A 244 3.97 -10.48 3.56
CA TYR A 244 3.38 -11.47 2.67
C TYR A 244 2.39 -12.38 3.39
N ILE A 245 1.52 -13.01 2.61
CA ILE A 245 0.52 -13.98 3.05
C ILE A 245 0.70 -15.25 2.21
N ASN A 246 0.59 -16.42 2.83
CA ASN A 246 0.67 -17.69 2.12
C ASN A 246 -0.49 -17.81 1.11
N PRO A 247 -0.22 -18.25 -0.13
CA PRO A 247 -1.28 -18.40 -1.12
C PRO A 247 -2.21 -19.56 -0.75
N ASP A 248 -3.47 -19.42 -1.12
CA ASP A 248 -4.55 -20.36 -0.84
C ASP A 248 -5.65 -20.27 -1.91
N GLN A 249 -6.79 -20.93 -1.68
CA GLN A 249 -7.89 -20.96 -2.63
C GLN A 249 -8.41 -19.56 -2.99
N ILE A 250 -8.49 -18.62 -2.03
CA ILE A 250 -8.89 -17.23 -2.30
C ILE A 250 -7.91 -16.56 -3.28
N THR A 251 -6.61 -16.85 -3.12
CA THR A 251 -5.57 -16.37 -4.04
C THR A 251 -5.74 -16.96 -5.43
N TYR A 252 -6.01 -18.26 -5.53
CA TYR A 252 -6.16 -18.96 -6.80
C TYR A 252 -7.41 -18.52 -7.55
N ASP A 253 -8.53 -18.38 -6.85
CA ASP A 253 -9.80 -17.94 -7.44
C ASP A 253 -9.70 -16.51 -7.98
N TYR A 254 -9.00 -15.61 -7.28
CA TYR A 254 -8.77 -14.25 -7.76
C TYR A 254 -7.92 -14.22 -9.05
N LEU A 255 -6.88 -15.06 -9.13
CA LEU A 255 -5.97 -15.06 -10.29
C LEU A 255 -6.55 -15.78 -11.51
N LYS A 256 -7.53 -16.68 -11.32
CA LYS A 256 -8.01 -17.56 -12.38
C LYS A 256 -8.68 -16.76 -13.51
N GLY A 257 -8.18 -16.93 -14.72
CA GLY A 257 -8.76 -16.31 -15.92
C GLY A 257 -8.39 -14.84 -16.13
N LEU A 258 -7.53 -14.25 -15.27
CA LEU A 258 -6.95 -12.93 -15.53
C LEU A 258 -6.00 -12.97 -16.73
N ASP A 259 -5.74 -11.81 -17.33
CA ASP A 259 -5.00 -11.68 -18.61
C ASP A 259 -3.63 -12.35 -18.59
N PHE A 260 -2.92 -12.24 -17.46
CA PHE A 260 -1.58 -12.81 -17.27
C PHE A 260 -1.57 -14.08 -16.41
N ALA A 261 -2.74 -14.66 -16.13
CA ALA A 261 -2.85 -15.93 -15.42
C ALA A 261 -2.07 -17.04 -16.15
N PRO A 262 -1.43 -17.98 -15.43
CA PRO A 262 -0.74 -19.11 -16.05
C PRO A 262 -1.66 -19.92 -16.95
N LYS A 263 -1.18 -20.26 -18.16
CA LYS A 263 -1.92 -21.13 -19.11
C LYS A 263 -1.99 -22.57 -18.61
N ASP A 264 -0.89 -23.07 -18.06
CA ASP A 264 -0.85 -24.37 -17.37
C ASP A 264 -1.21 -24.17 -15.90
N TRP A 265 -2.51 -24.06 -15.65
CA TRP A 265 -3.06 -23.66 -14.37
C TRP A 265 -2.79 -24.67 -13.25
N GLU A 266 -2.93 -25.97 -13.52
CA GLU A 266 -2.73 -27.01 -12.51
C GLU A 266 -1.27 -27.08 -12.05
N SER A 267 -0.32 -27.01 -13.00
CA SER A 267 1.11 -26.94 -12.66
C SER A 267 1.44 -25.68 -11.83
N ALA A 268 0.82 -24.54 -12.16
CA ALA A 268 1.01 -23.31 -11.41
C ALA A 268 0.48 -23.43 -9.97
N VAL A 269 -0.74 -23.93 -9.78
CA VAL A 269 -1.31 -24.14 -8.45
C VAL A 269 -0.49 -25.14 -7.64
N ASN A 270 -0.03 -26.25 -8.24
CA ASN A 270 0.84 -27.22 -7.57
C ASN A 270 2.17 -26.57 -7.11
N TRP A 271 2.76 -25.71 -7.94
CA TRP A 271 3.93 -24.94 -7.56
C TRP A 271 3.63 -23.97 -6.41
N TRP A 272 2.52 -23.23 -6.49
CA TRP A 272 2.09 -22.28 -5.46
C TRP A 272 1.81 -22.94 -4.11
N GLU A 273 1.25 -24.15 -4.09
CA GLU A 273 1.08 -24.93 -2.87
C GLU A 273 2.44 -25.37 -2.30
N SER A 274 3.40 -25.75 -3.15
CA SER A 274 4.72 -26.22 -2.69
C SER A 274 5.58 -25.15 -2.02
N ILE A 275 5.36 -23.86 -2.35
CA ILE A 275 6.13 -22.74 -1.80
C ILE A 275 5.55 -22.18 -0.49
N LYS A 276 4.36 -22.61 -0.06
CA LYS A 276 3.78 -22.16 1.21
C LYS A 276 4.69 -22.50 2.38
N SER A 277 4.63 -21.72 3.45
CA SER A 277 5.31 -22.04 4.70
C SER A 277 4.87 -23.41 5.19
N ASP A 278 5.84 -24.25 5.55
CA ASP A 278 5.56 -25.59 6.09
C ASP A 278 4.84 -25.48 7.44
N ALA A 279 4.05 -26.50 7.81
CA ALA A 279 3.36 -26.54 9.10
C ALA A 279 4.33 -26.47 10.30
N ASP A 280 5.59 -26.90 10.10
CA ASP A 280 6.67 -26.85 11.09
C ASP A 280 7.76 -25.81 10.71
N ALA A 281 7.40 -24.79 9.92
CA ALA A 281 8.28 -23.66 9.63
C ALA A 281 8.72 -22.95 10.92
N VAL A 282 9.98 -22.50 10.92
CA VAL A 282 10.60 -21.79 12.04
C VAL A 282 10.65 -20.32 11.71
N TYR A 283 10.24 -19.47 12.65
CA TYR A 283 10.24 -18.02 12.53
C TYR A 283 11.24 -17.42 13.51
N ASP A 284 11.85 -16.29 13.16
CA ASP A 284 12.72 -15.54 14.07
C ASP A 284 11.94 -14.88 15.21
N ASP A 285 10.65 -14.58 14.98
CA ASP A 285 9.76 -13.98 15.95
C ASP A 285 8.29 -14.31 15.63
N VAL A 286 7.43 -14.36 16.65
CA VAL A 286 5.98 -14.59 16.50
C VAL A 286 5.24 -13.63 17.42
N VAL A 287 4.31 -12.87 16.83
CA VAL A 287 3.39 -11.98 17.55
C VAL A 287 1.96 -12.36 17.23
N VAL A 288 1.08 -12.32 18.24
CA VAL A 288 -0.31 -12.79 18.13
C VAL A 288 -1.26 -11.68 18.59
N PHE A 289 -2.32 -11.46 17.83
CA PHE A 289 -3.39 -10.49 18.10
C PHE A 289 -4.76 -11.17 18.05
N ASP A 290 -5.68 -10.70 18.90
CA ASP A 290 -7.08 -11.07 18.87
C ASP A 290 -7.86 -10.05 18.02
N ALA A 291 -8.53 -10.52 16.97
CA ALA A 291 -9.36 -9.72 16.09
C ALA A 291 -10.55 -9.09 16.81
N GLY A 292 -11.06 -9.72 17.88
CA GLY A 292 -12.18 -9.23 18.67
C GLY A 292 -11.86 -7.96 19.46
N GLU A 293 -10.58 -7.68 19.71
CA GLU A 293 -10.11 -6.47 20.41
C GLU A 293 -9.92 -5.27 19.47
N ILE A 294 -10.03 -5.49 18.15
CA ILE A 294 -9.79 -4.44 17.16
C ILE A 294 -11.09 -3.64 16.97
N GLU A 295 -10.99 -2.33 17.17
CA GLU A 295 -12.05 -1.35 16.89
C GLU A 295 -11.80 -0.61 15.57
N PRO A 296 -12.83 0.05 14.98
CA PRO A 296 -12.61 1.01 13.90
C PRO A 296 -11.55 2.01 14.33
N THR A 297 -10.47 2.11 13.56
CA THR A 297 -9.21 2.75 13.99
C THR A 297 -8.97 4.05 13.23
N VAL A 298 -8.55 5.06 13.96
CA VAL A 298 -8.16 6.37 13.42
C VAL A 298 -6.79 6.79 13.96
N THR A 299 -5.96 7.38 13.11
CA THR A 299 -4.71 8.00 13.59
C THR A 299 -4.97 9.37 14.19
N TRP A 300 -4.44 9.64 15.38
CA TRP A 300 -4.49 10.96 16.02
C TRP A 300 -3.22 11.79 15.76
N GLY A 301 -2.11 11.16 15.38
CA GLY A 301 -0.81 11.81 15.28
C GLY A 301 -0.30 12.05 13.86
N ILE A 302 1.02 12.13 13.73
CA ILE A 302 1.77 12.43 12.49
C ILE A 302 2.53 11.20 11.95
N THR A 303 2.24 10.02 12.47
CA THR A 303 2.74 8.74 11.97
C THR A 303 1.62 7.69 12.01
N PRO A 304 1.67 6.64 11.17
CA PRO A 304 0.66 5.59 11.19
C PRO A 304 0.60 4.79 12.50
N GLY A 305 1.68 4.76 13.29
CA GLY A 305 1.69 4.11 14.61
C GLY A 305 0.97 4.87 15.70
N GLN A 306 0.66 6.16 15.49
CA GLN A 306 -0.15 6.96 16.40
C GLN A 306 -1.65 6.75 16.10
N GLY A 307 -2.08 5.49 16.18
CA GLY A 307 -3.46 5.03 15.99
C GLY A 307 -4.17 4.76 17.31
N ILE A 308 -5.49 4.94 17.33
CA ILE A 308 -6.40 4.57 18.44
C ILE A 308 -7.73 4.09 17.87
N GLY A 309 -8.47 3.28 18.64
CA GLY A 309 -9.87 2.98 18.36
C GLY A 309 -10.71 4.24 18.45
N VAL A 310 -11.79 4.30 17.66
CA VAL A 310 -12.64 5.49 17.54
C VAL A 310 -13.24 5.97 18.87
N ASN A 311 -13.49 5.06 19.81
CA ASN A 311 -14.05 5.38 21.12
C ASN A 311 -13.00 5.74 22.17
N GLU A 312 -11.71 5.63 21.84
CA GLU A 312 -10.63 5.99 22.75
C GLU A 312 -10.38 7.51 22.75
N VAL A 313 -9.65 7.95 23.77
CA VAL A 313 -9.17 9.33 23.89
C VAL A 313 -7.75 9.44 23.35
N ILE A 314 -7.39 10.65 22.88
CA ILE A 314 -6.01 10.97 22.51
C ILE A 314 -5.12 10.72 23.74
N PRO A 315 -4.02 9.96 23.63
CA PRO A 315 -3.16 9.64 24.77
C PRO A 315 -2.67 10.88 25.50
N THR A 316 -2.50 10.84 26.82
CA THR A 316 -1.80 11.89 27.56
C THR A 316 -0.30 11.63 27.56
N PRO A 317 0.57 12.67 27.69
CA PRO A 317 2.01 12.46 27.77
C PRO A 317 2.44 11.44 28.84
N GLU A 318 1.73 11.38 29.96
CA GLU A 318 2.01 10.47 31.08
C GLU A 318 1.68 9.01 30.73
N SER A 319 0.69 8.78 29.87
CA SER A 319 0.27 7.45 29.42
C SER A 319 1.22 6.83 28.37
N LEU A 320 2.09 7.64 27.77
CA LEU A 320 3.02 7.20 26.72
C LEU A 320 4.41 6.84 27.27
N PRO A 321 5.11 5.88 26.63
CA PRO A 321 6.51 5.60 26.91
C PRO A 321 7.36 6.87 26.81
N ALA A 322 8.36 7.02 27.69
CA ALA A 322 9.21 8.21 27.74
C ALA A 322 9.88 8.53 26.39
N THR A 323 10.21 7.50 25.61
CA THR A 323 10.80 7.61 24.27
C THR A 323 9.86 8.19 23.21
N GLU A 324 8.55 8.18 23.43
CA GLU A 324 7.53 8.64 22.48
C GLU A 324 6.97 10.02 22.83
N ARG A 325 7.19 10.51 24.05
CA ARG A 325 6.59 11.78 24.54
C ARG A 325 6.96 12.98 23.68
N ALA A 326 8.20 13.05 23.18
CA ALA A 326 8.66 14.17 22.36
C ALA A 326 7.93 14.22 21.00
N ILE A 327 7.79 13.09 20.33
CA ILE A 327 7.07 13.01 19.04
C ILE A 327 5.56 13.15 19.24
N ALA A 328 5.03 12.75 20.38
CA ALA A 328 3.63 12.96 20.74
C ALA A 328 3.31 14.45 20.96
N GLU A 329 4.18 15.19 21.66
CA GLU A 329 4.04 16.63 21.85
C GLU A 329 4.03 17.38 20.51
N GLU A 330 4.95 17.02 19.62
CA GLU A 330 4.98 17.55 18.25
C GLU A 330 3.67 17.24 17.49
N ALA A 331 3.15 16.01 17.65
CA ALA A 331 1.91 15.59 17.03
C ALA A 331 0.71 16.38 17.56
N TYR A 332 0.59 16.61 18.86
CA TYR A 332 -0.50 17.41 19.44
C TYR A 332 -0.52 18.83 18.88
N GLN A 333 0.64 19.48 18.82
CA GLN A 333 0.79 20.83 18.30
C GLN A 333 0.47 20.89 16.80
N TYR A 334 0.98 19.94 16.01
CA TYR A 334 0.73 19.90 14.57
C TYR A 334 -0.73 19.61 14.24
N MET A 335 -1.31 18.60 14.88
CA MET A 335 -2.68 18.16 14.64
C MET A 335 -3.71 19.12 15.26
N LYS A 336 -3.28 20.00 16.18
CA LYS A 336 -4.11 20.87 17.02
C LYS A 336 -5.13 20.07 17.84
N LEU A 337 -4.66 18.97 18.41
CA LEU A 337 -5.47 18.05 19.22
C LEU A 337 -5.06 18.15 20.69
N THR A 338 -6.05 18.13 21.58
CA THR A 338 -5.83 18.21 23.03
C THR A 338 -5.67 16.79 23.60
N PRO A 339 -4.58 16.49 24.32
CA PRO A 339 -4.42 15.20 24.99
C PRO A 339 -5.56 14.93 25.99
N GLY A 340 -6.00 13.68 26.09
CA GLY A 340 -7.07 13.24 26.99
C GLY A 340 -8.49 13.51 26.49
N THR A 341 -8.67 14.14 25.33
CA THR A 341 -10.01 14.33 24.72
C THR A 341 -10.35 13.19 23.77
N PRO A 342 -11.64 12.86 23.56
CA PRO A 342 -12.06 11.92 22.53
C PRO A 342 -11.58 12.34 21.14
N ILE A 343 -11.19 11.37 20.30
CA ILE A 343 -10.88 11.63 18.88
C ILE A 343 -12.15 11.77 18.04
N LYS A 344 -13.18 11.00 18.41
CA LYS A 344 -14.54 11.14 17.87
C LYS A 344 -15.06 12.55 18.06
N GLY A 345 -15.67 13.12 17.03
CA GLY A 345 -16.14 14.51 17.00
C GLY A 345 -15.09 15.52 16.51
N THR A 346 -13.85 15.10 16.22
CA THR A 346 -12.87 15.98 15.58
C THR A 346 -13.37 16.38 14.19
N LYS A 347 -13.58 17.69 13.97
CA LYS A 347 -14.05 18.23 12.69
C LYS A 347 -13.08 17.93 11.55
N ILE A 348 -13.64 17.73 10.36
CA ILE A 348 -12.88 17.51 9.12
C ILE A 348 -13.30 18.49 8.03
N ASP A 349 -12.36 18.76 7.11
CA ASP A 349 -12.57 19.66 5.98
C ASP A 349 -12.59 18.90 4.65
N VAL A 350 -11.83 17.81 4.56
CA VAL A 350 -11.64 17.04 3.33
C VAL A 350 -11.82 15.54 3.60
N CYS A 351 -12.44 14.83 2.67
CA CYS A 351 -12.53 13.37 2.65
C CYS A 351 -11.96 12.81 1.36
N PHE A 352 -11.05 11.85 1.49
CA PHE A 352 -10.42 11.17 0.37
C PHE A 352 -10.52 9.66 0.54
N VAL A 353 -11.27 9.01 -0.36
CA VAL A 353 -11.27 7.55 -0.52
C VAL A 353 -10.57 7.19 -1.82
N GLY A 354 -9.53 6.36 -1.76
CA GLY A 354 -8.74 5.93 -2.90
C GLY A 354 -7.33 5.48 -2.49
N SER A 355 -6.36 5.69 -3.39
CA SER A 355 -4.94 5.28 -3.30
C SER A 355 -4.66 3.79 -3.53
N CYS A 356 -3.38 3.39 -3.55
CA CYS A 356 -2.98 1.98 -3.62
C CYS A 356 -3.46 1.17 -2.42
N THR A 357 -3.79 1.82 -1.30
CA THR A 357 -4.22 1.12 -0.08
C THR A 357 -5.67 0.73 -0.12
N ASN A 358 -6.56 1.60 -0.62
CA ASN A 358 -8.01 1.41 -0.56
C ASN A 358 -8.76 2.10 -1.74
N GLY A 359 -8.33 1.83 -2.97
CA GLY A 359 -8.97 2.31 -4.20
C GLY A 359 -9.46 1.18 -5.11
N ARG A 360 -9.59 -0.05 -4.59
CA ARG A 360 -10.02 -1.22 -5.37
C ARG A 360 -11.54 -1.39 -5.33
N ILE A 361 -12.07 -2.30 -6.12
CA ILE A 361 -13.53 -2.42 -6.28
C ILE A 361 -14.24 -2.81 -4.97
N SER A 362 -13.66 -3.68 -4.13
CA SER A 362 -14.24 -4.02 -2.83
C SER A 362 -14.27 -2.82 -1.89
N ASP A 363 -13.22 -1.98 -1.91
CA ASP A 363 -13.16 -0.76 -1.10
C ASP A 363 -14.28 0.21 -1.50
N LEU A 364 -14.49 0.38 -2.81
CA LEU A 364 -15.52 1.27 -3.34
C LEU A 364 -16.94 0.74 -3.07
N ARG A 365 -17.16 -0.57 -3.18
CA ARG A 365 -18.43 -1.20 -2.80
C ARG A 365 -18.73 -0.99 -1.32
N GLU A 366 -17.74 -1.16 -0.46
CA GLU A 366 -17.92 -0.96 0.98
C GLU A 366 -18.21 0.50 1.29
N ALA A 367 -17.41 1.44 0.76
CA ALA A 367 -17.66 2.87 0.90
C ALA A 367 -19.06 3.28 0.39
N ALA A 368 -19.53 2.69 -0.71
CA ALA A 368 -20.85 2.98 -1.27
C ALA A 368 -22.00 2.57 -0.33
N LYS A 369 -21.87 1.46 0.42
CA LYS A 369 -22.88 1.04 1.41
C LYS A 369 -23.11 2.13 2.47
N PHE A 370 -22.05 2.77 2.94
CA PHE A 370 -22.14 3.86 3.92
C PHE A 370 -22.62 5.17 3.30
N ALA A 371 -22.30 5.42 2.03
CA ALA A 371 -22.73 6.63 1.32
C ALA A 371 -24.23 6.58 0.98
N GLN A 372 -24.74 5.41 0.60
CA GLN A 372 -26.11 5.24 0.11
C GLN A 372 -27.15 5.81 1.09
N GLY A 373 -28.06 6.64 0.56
CA GLY A 373 -29.12 7.27 1.34
C GLY A 373 -28.68 8.47 2.18
N HIS A 374 -27.38 8.78 2.23
CA HIS A 374 -26.82 9.87 3.02
C HIS A 374 -26.33 11.03 2.12
N ARG A 375 -25.87 12.10 2.77
CA ARG A 375 -25.29 13.29 2.12
C ARG A 375 -24.04 13.72 2.88
N VAL A 376 -23.01 14.07 2.14
CA VAL A 376 -21.79 14.71 2.66
C VAL A 376 -22.16 16.02 3.36
N ALA A 377 -21.50 16.31 4.48
CA ALA A 377 -21.73 17.55 5.24
C ALA A 377 -21.38 18.77 4.37
N PRO A 378 -22.17 19.87 4.39
CA PRO A 378 -22.03 20.97 3.42
C PRO A 378 -20.67 21.68 3.40
N HIS A 379 -19.87 21.56 4.46
CA HIS A 379 -18.55 22.18 4.58
C HIS A 379 -17.39 21.24 4.21
N VAL A 380 -17.67 19.95 3.98
CA VAL A 380 -16.65 18.95 3.66
C VAL A 380 -16.52 18.81 2.15
N LYS A 381 -15.29 18.93 1.63
CA LYS A 381 -14.97 18.50 0.27
C LYS A 381 -14.69 17.00 0.28
N ALA A 382 -15.53 16.19 -0.36
CA ALA A 382 -15.39 14.74 -0.36
C ALA A 382 -15.28 14.18 -1.77
N PHE A 383 -14.35 13.26 -2.00
CA PHE A 383 -14.16 12.66 -3.31
C PHE A 383 -13.62 11.24 -3.28
N ILE A 384 -13.96 10.50 -4.33
CA ILE A 384 -13.61 9.10 -4.52
C ILE A 384 -12.72 8.97 -5.77
N VAL A 385 -11.60 8.28 -5.61
CA VAL A 385 -10.60 8.06 -6.66
C VAL A 385 -10.39 6.56 -6.87
N PRO A 386 -10.82 6.00 -8.01
CA PRO A 386 -10.53 4.62 -8.38
C PRO A 386 -9.02 4.37 -8.50
N GLY A 387 -8.58 3.15 -8.16
CA GLY A 387 -7.18 2.76 -8.26
C GLY A 387 -6.72 2.51 -9.70
N SER A 388 -7.63 2.24 -10.63
CA SER A 388 -7.35 2.01 -12.06
C SER A 388 -8.56 2.35 -12.93
N GLU A 389 -8.33 2.51 -14.23
CA GLU A 389 -9.38 2.66 -15.25
C GLU A 389 -10.32 1.44 -15.26
N ARG A 390 -9.81 0.23 -14.99
CA ARG A 390 -10.62 -0.98 -14.86
C ARG A 390 -11.56 -0.91 -13.67
N VAL A 391 -11.04 -0.53 -12.50
CA VAL A 391 -11.86 -0.34 -11.29
C VAL A 391 -12.90 0.74 -11.52
N LYS A 392 -12.53 1.87 -12.14
CA LYS A 392 -13.47 2.95 -12.48
C LYS A 392 -14.61 2.43 -13.36
N LYS A 393 -14.28 1.80 -14.48
CA LYS A 393 -15.26 1.25 -15.42
C LYS A 393 -16.17 0.20 -14.76
N GLN A 394 -15.60 -0.64 -13.89
CA GLN A 394 -16.37 -1.63 -13.15
C GLN A 394 -17.32 -0.97 -12.13
N ALA A 395 -16.85 0.02 -11.38
CA ALA A 395 -17.66 0.76 -10.42
C ALA A 395 -18.82 1.50 -11.08
N GLU A 396 -18.60 2.07 -12.27
CA GLU A 396 -19.64 2.72 -13.08
C GLU A 396 -20.65 1.70 -13.63
N ALA A 397 -20.18 0.54 -14.09
CA ALA A 397 -21.08 -0.54 -14.52
C ALA A 397 -21.95 -1.09 -13.38
N GLU A 398 -21.45 -1.04 -12.14
CA GLU A 398 -22.17 -1.43 -10.92
C GLU A 398 -23.03 -0.29 -10.33
N GLY A 399 -22.94 0.93 -10.88
CA GLY A 399 -23.69 2.11 -10.43
C GLY A 399 -23.18 2.72 -9.12
N LEU A 400 -21.95 2.39 -8.69
CA LEU A 400 -21.35 2.91 -7.46
C LEU A 400 -21.06 4.42 -7.57
N ASP A 401 -20.63 4.86 -8.75
CA ASP A 401 -20.41 6.27 -9.09
C ASP A 401 -21.68 7.11 -8.83
N GLN A 402 -22.85 6.59 -9.22
CA GLN A 402 -24.13 7.26 -9.02
C GLN A 402 -24.50 7.38 -7.54
N ILE A 403 -24.16 6.39 -6.71
CA ILE A 403 -24.36 6.44 -5.25
C ILE A 403 -23.49 7.56 -4.66
N PHE A 404 -22.22 7.62 -5.05
CA PHE A 404 -21.30 8.64 -4.57
C PHE A 404 -21.70 10.06 -5.01
N LEU A 405 -22.02 10.24 -6.30
CA LEU A 405 -22.50 11.51 -6.85
C LEU A 405 -23.78 11.96 -6.17
N ALA A 406 -24.75 11.05 -6.00
CA ALA A 406 -25.98 11.36 -5.28
C ALA A 406 -25.65 11.84 -3.87
N SER A 407 -24.74 11.17 -3.17
CA SER A 407 -24.33 11.50 -1.80
C SER A 407 -23.51 12.79 -1.68
N GLY A 408 -23.11 13.41 -2.80
CA GLY A 408 -22.36 14.66 -2.83
C GLY A 408 -20.84 14.48 -2.86
N PHE A 409 -20.35 13.28 -3.14
CA PHE A 409 -18.92 13.06 -3.42
C PHE A 409 -18.61 13.43 -4.87
N GLU A 410 -17.42 13.95 -5.12
CA GLU A 410 -16.88 14.06 -6.47
C GLU A 410 -16.39 12.68 -6.92
N TRP A 411 -16.80 12.26 -8.13
CA TRP A 411 -16.29 11.04 -8.76
C TRP A 411 -15.13 11.40 -9.69
N ARG A 412 -13.94 10.84 -9.44
CA ARG A 412 -12.69 11.24 -10.10
C ARG A 412 -12.15 10.19 -11.09
N GLU A 413 -11.14 10.58 -11.84
CA GLU A 413 -10.35 9.68 -12.69
C GLU A 413 -9.31 8.90 -11.89
N ALA A 414 -8.81 7.79 -12.44
CA ALA A 414 -7.89 6.90 -11.73
C ALA A 414 -6.51 7.53 -11.51
N GLY A 415 -5.95 7.36 -10.31
CA GLY A 415 -4.61 7.85 -9.96
C GLY A 415 -4.32 7.84 -8.46
N CYS A 416 -3.06 8.15 -8.08
CA CYS A 416 -2.66 8.19 -6.67
C CYS A 416 -3.31 9.34 -5.88
N SER A 417 -3.69 10.44 -6.54
CA SER A 417 -4.34 11.60 -5.92
C SER A 417 -3.60 12.12 -4.67
N MET A 418 -4.32 12.45 -3.59
CA MET A 418 -3.79 12.98 -2.33
C MET A 418 -2.88 12.01 -1.56
N CYS A 419 -2.67 10.77 -2.02
CA CYS A 419 -1.79 9.82 -1.32
C CYS A 419 -0.32 10.30 -1.26
N LEU A 420 0.11 11.01 -2.30
CA LEU A 420 1.46 11.58 -2.42
C LEU A 420 1.43 13.08 -2.76
N ALA A 421 0.31 13.60 -3.29
CA ALA A 421 0.12 15.01 -3.61
C ALA A 421 1.16 15.57 -4.60
N MET A 422 1.57 14.75 -5.58
CA MET A 422 2.37 15.16 -6.75
C MET A 422 1.51 15.57 -7.95
N ASN A 423 0.20 15.51 -7.80
CA ASN A 423 -0.81 16.01 -8.73
C ASN A 423 -1.57 17.19 -8.06
N PRO A 424 -2.55 17.83 -8.74
CA PRO A 424 -3.28 18.97 -8.18
C PRO A 424 -4.08 18.69 -6.90
N ASP A 425 -4.35 17.43 -6.55
CA ASP A 425 -5.12 17.07 -5.35
C ASP A 425 -4.26 17.28 -4.09
N LYS A 426 -4.48 18.42 -3.41
CA LYS A 426 -3.71 18.86 -2.25
C LYS A 426 -4.62 19.46 -1.18
N LEU A 427 -4.24 19.28 0.08
CA LEU A 427 -4.77 20.09 1.18
C LEU A 427 -4.36 21.55 1.00
N GLN A 428 -5.21 22.45 1.47
CA GLN A 428 -4.97 23.88 1.51
C GLN A 428 -4.87 24.37 2.96
N GLY A 429 -3.91 25.24 3.24
CA GLY A 429 -3.74 25.83 4.57
C GLY A 429 -3.62 24.75 5.65
N ASP A 430 -4.38 24.88 6.72
CA ASP A 430 -4.39 23.96 7.84
C ASP A 430 -5.54 22.94 7.81
N GLN A 431 -6.18 22.71 6.66
CA GLN A 431 -7.27 21.73 6.52
C GLN A 431 -6.92 20.36 7.12
N ILE A 432 -7.92 19.65 7.64
CA ILE A 432 -7.79 18.27 8.11
C ILE A 432 -8.57 17.29 7.23
N SER A 433 -7.87 16.26 6.78
CA SER A 433 -8.35 15.21 5.90
C SER A 433 -8.72 13.95 6.68
N ALA A 434 -9.91 13.40 6.46
CA ALA A 434 -10.16 11.99 6.69
C ALA A 434 -9.77 11.21 5.41
N SER A 435 -8.81 10.30 5.52
CA SER A 435 -8.16 9.69 4.37
C SER A 435 -8.07 8.17 4.49
N SER A 436 -8.39 7.47 3.41
CA SER A 436 -8.16 6.03 3.30
C SER A 436 -6.73 5.68 2.84
N SER A 437 -5.86 6.67 2.67
CA SER A 437 -4.43 6.45 2.37
C SER A 437 -3.66 5.80 3.52
N ASN A 438 -2.36 5.57 3.33
CA ASN A 438 -1.49 4.86 4.28
C ASN A 438 -0.49 5.76 5.04
N ARG A 439 -0.34 7.04 4.67
CA ARG A 439 0.63 7.96 5.31
C ARG A 439 0.03 9.30 5.69
N ASN A 440 0.32 9.73 6.91
CA ASN A 440 -0.09 11.00 7.52
C ASN A 440 1.09 11.83 8.05
N PHE A 441 2.29 11.64 7.50
CA PHE A 441 3.43 12.51 7.85
C PHE A 441 3.10 13.97 7.54
N LYS A 442 3.73 14.90 8.27
CA LYS A 442 3.56 16.34 8.04
C LYS A 442 3.85 16.70 6.57
N GLY A 443 2.94 17.45 5.94
CA GLY A 443 3.10 17.85 4.53
C GLY A 443 2.77 16.76 3.50
N ARG A 444 2.38 15.55 3.91
CA ARG A 444 2.23 14.41 3.01
C ARG A 444 1.20 14.65 1.90
N GLN A 445 0.10 15.33 2.22
CA GLN A 445 -0.97 15.64 1.26
C GLN A 445 -0.85 17.05 0.67
N GLY A 446 0.39 17.54 0.52
CA GLY A 446 0.71 18.77 -0.21
C GLY A 446 0.95 19.99 0.68
N SER A 447 -0.02 20.35 1.54
CA SER A 447 0.17 21.50 2.45
C SER A 447 1.04 21.14 3.65
N ALA A 448 2.07 21.94 3.92
CA ALA A 448 2.95 21.77 5.07
C ALA A 448 2.20 21.79 6.42
N SER A 449 1.11 22.57 6.52
CA SER A 449 0.24 22.67 7.69
C SER A 449 -1.03 21.82 7.60
N GLY A 450 -1.27 21.15 6.48
CA GLY A 450 -2.44 20.28 6.29
C GLY A 450 -2.30 18.99 7.09
N ARG A 451 -3.38 18.55 7.72
CA ARG A 451 -3.41 17.45 8.69
C ARG A 451 -4.15 16.26 8.09
N THR A 452 -3.75 15.03 8.44
CA THR A 452 -4.37 13.83 7.89
C THR A 452 -4.65 12.81 8.99
N LEU A 453 -5.89 12.33 9.02
CA LEU A 453 -6.36 11.23 9.84
C LEU A 453 -6.53 10.02 8.92
N LEU A 454 -5.76 8.96 9.15
CA LEU A 454 -5.91 7.70 8.42
C LEU A 454 -6.98 6.85 9.09
N MET A 455 -7.88 6.31 8.28
CA MET A 455 -8.94 5.39 8.72
C MET A 455 -9.37 4.48 7.56
N SER A 456 -10.31 3.56 7.81
CA SER A 456 -10.90 2.70 6.77
C SER A 456 -11.82 3.47 5.82
N PRO A 457 -12.07 3.01 4.57
CA PRO A 457 -12.99 3.67 3.64
C PRO A 457 -14.38 3.90 4.23
N ALA A 458 -14.92 2.92 4.97
CA ALA A 458 -16.18 3.05 5.68
C ALA A 458 -16.18 4.22 6.66
N MET A 459 -15.12 4.34 7.46
CA MET A 459 -14.99 5.42 8.45
C MET A 459 -14.74 6.79 7.81
N VAL A 460 -14.03 6.85 6.68
CA VAL A 460 -13.89 8.09 5.89
C VAL A 460 -15.26 8.57 5.41
N VAL A 461 -16.08 7.66 4.86
CA VAL A 461 -17.43 8.01 4.40
C VAL A 461 -18.32 8.45 5.56
N ALA A 462 -18.28 7.75 6.69
CA ALA A 462 -19.00 8.16 7.89
C ALA A 462 -18.58 9.55 8.36
N ALA A 463 -17.27 9.84 8.35
CA ALA A 463 -16.76 11.16 8.68
C ALA A 463 -17.20 12.24 7.68
N ALA A 464 -17.23 11.92 6.38
CA ALA A 464 -17.71 12.83 5.33
C ALA A 464 -19.16 13.25 5.55
N ILE A 465 -20.01 12.28 5.93
CA ILE A 465 -21.45 12.49 6.16
C ILE A 465 -21.69 13.36 7.41
N LYS A 466 -20.96 13.11 8.50
CA LYS A 466 -21.14 13.86 9.76
C LYS A 466 -20.33 15.16 9.83
N GLY A 467 -19.31 15.33 9.00
CA GLY A 467 -18.38 16.45 9.07
C GLY A 467 -17.35 16.34 10.20
N GLU A 468 -17.19 15.15 10.78
CA GLU A 468 -16.28 14.87 11.90
C GLU A 468 -15.96 13.39 12.02
N VAL A 469 -14.85 13.05 12.69
CA VAL A 469 -14.48 11.67 13.01
C VAL A 469 -15.66 10.97 13.69
N THR A 470 -16.18 9.94 13.04
CA THR A 470 -17.40 9.23 13.44
C THR A 470 -17.16 7.74 13.39
N ASP A 471 -17.75 7.00 14.32
CA ASP A 471 -17.76 5.55 14.30
C ASP A 471 -18.62 5.05 13.12
N PRO A 472 -18.07 4.29 12.15
CA PRO A 472 -18.83 3.85 10.99
C PRO A 472 -20.04 3.00 11.39
N ARG A 473 -19.98 2.31 12.54
CA ARG A 473 -21.07 1.46 13.03
C ARG A 473 -22.37 2.23 13.27
N GLU A 474 -22.32 3.54 13.45
CA GLU A 474 -23.51 4.39 13.60
C GLU A 474 -24.37 4.49 12.33
N LEU A 475 -23.78 4.17 11.17
CA LEU A 475 -24.46 4.18 9.88
C LEU A 475 -24.79 2.77 9.36
N LEU A 476 -24.44 1.72 10.11
CA LEU A 476 -24.89 0.36 9.85
C LEU A 476 -26.33 0.22 10.36
N GLN A 477 -27.32 0.56 9.53
CA GLN A 477 -28.74 0.30 9.78
C GLN A 477 -29.36 -0.54 8.68
#